data_AF-E4KNY6-F1
#
_entry.id   AF-E4KNY6-F1
#
_cell.length_a   1.000
_cell.length_b   1.000
_cell.length_c   1.000
_cell.angle_alpha   90.00
_cell.angle_beta   90.00
_cell.angle_gamma   90.00
#
_symmetry.space_group_name_H-M   'P 1'
#
loop_
_entity.id
_entity.type
_entity.pdbx_description
1 polymer ?
#
loop_
_entity_poly.entity_id
_entity_poly.type
_entity_poly.pdbx_seq_one_letter_code
_entity_poly.pdbx_strand_id
1 'polypeptide(L)'
;MNKRTRRLLGDCLIALILALGLAFVAYQVLNNQLPYRFALFLIPLIWLGLRQGAPAAILTGALAVLGVGWFIGQEHQWLPLILRYLVPVMSLVLLGLFTKNTQKTLNNRRYSSVYLNIITASILVSVVYYLLAFLLASYLLQASNQFSLTSLNFWLSCLLTGLITGGILSIMARLWPKLIIPPHSRYLSRKETSSLLND
;
A
#
# COMPACT_ATOMS: atom_id res chain seq x y z
N MET A 1 -3.85 27.60 5.61
CA MET A 1 -3.36 26.20 5.69
C MET A 1 -1.88 26.15 5.31
N ASN A 2 -1.02 25.53 6.12
CA ASN A 2 0.43 25.46 5.85
C ASN A 2 0.71 24.71 4.52
N LYS A 3 1.67 25.18 3.70
CA LYS A 3 2.05 24.57 2.40
C LYS A 3 2.36 23.08 2.53
N ARG A 4 2.93 22.67 3.67
CA ARG A 4 3.22 21.26 3.99
C ARG A 4 1.95 20.42 4.10
N THR A 5 0.96 20.89 4.86
CA THR A 5 -0.31 20.19 5.08
C THR A 5 -1.09 20.09 3.77
N ARG A 6 -1.09 21.13 2.95
CA ARG A 6 -1.75 21.10 1.62
C ARG A 6 -1.17 20.04 0.69
N ARG A 7 0.16 19.89 0.66
CA ARG A 7 0.81 18.85 -0.16
C ARG A 7 0.51 17.45 0.35
N LEU A 8 0.54 17.25 1.68
CA LEU A 8 0.18 15.96 2.28
C LEU A 8 -1.26 15.58 1.93
N LEU A 9 -2.21 16.50 2.06
CA LEU A 9 -3.61 16.26 1.69
C LEU A 9 -3.75 15.97 0.19
N GLY A 10 -3.00 16.66 -0.68
CA GLY A 10 -2.96 16.37 -2.10
C GLY A 10 -2.49 14.94 -2.40
N ASP A 11 -1.39 14.50 -1.78
CA ASP A 11 -0.89 13.14 -1.93
C ASP A 11 -1.88 12.08 -1.39
N CYS A 12 -2.55 12.37 -0.27
CA CYS A 12 -3.62 11.54 0.28
C CYS A 12 -4.80 11.42 -0.70
N LEU A 13 -5.25 12.53 -1.29
CA LEU A 13 -6.35 12.52 -2.26
C LEU A 13 -5.99 11.72 -3.52
N ILE A 14 -4.78 11.92 -4.05
CA ILE A 14 -4.29 11.14 -5.20
C ILE A 14 -4.27 9.65 -4.87
N ALA A 15 -3.70 9.28 -3.71
CA ALA A 15 -3.64 7.90 -3.30
C ALA A 15 -5.04 7.29 -3.09
N LEU A 16 -5.99 8.05 -2.53
CA LEU A 16 -7.36 7.61 -2.32
C LEU A 16 -8.09 7.34 -3.63
N ILE A 17 -8.03 8.28 -4.59
CA ILE A 17 -8.68 8.13 -5.89
C ILE A 17 -8.09 6.94 -6.65
N LEU A 18 -6.76 6.82 -6.68
CA LEU A 18 -6.09 5.70 -7.32
C LEU A 18 -6.40 4.37 -6.63
N ALA A 19 -6.48 4.34 -5.29
CA ALA A 19 -6.81 3.13 -4.55
C ALA A 19 -8.21 2.64 -4.88
N LEU A 20 -9.20 3.54 -4.91
CA LEU A 20 -10.57 3.22 -5.29
C LEU A 20 -10.66 2.73 -6.74
N GLY A 21 -10.00 3.42 -7.67
CA GLY A 21 -9.97 3.02 -9.08
C GLY A 21 -9.33 1.63 -9.29
N LEU A 22 -8.19 1.37 -8.65
CA LEU A 22 -7.52 0.07 -8.73
C LEU A 22 -8.29 -1.04 -8.01
N ALA A 23 -9.00 -0.73 -6.92
CA ALA A 23 -9.89 -1.69 -6.26
C ALA A 23 -11.03 -2.10 -7.18
N PHE A 24 -11.64 -1.13 -7.88
CA PHE A 24 -12.69 -1.40 -8.85
C PHE A 24 -12.20 -2.27 -10.01
N VAL A 25 -11.04 -1.94 -10.59
CA VAL A 25 -10.42 -2.75 -11.67
C VAL A 25 -10.11 -4.17 -11.18
N ALA A 26 -9.52 -4.31 -10.00
CA ALA A 26 -9.20 -5.62 -9.43
C ALA A 26 -10.45 -6.48 -9.21
N TYR A 27 -11.53 -5.88 -8.70
CA TYR A 27 -12.78 -6.58 -8.47
C TYR A 27 -13.48 -6.99 -9.78
N GLN A 28 -13.67 -6.06 -10.72
CA GLN A 28 -14.44 -6.31 -11.93
C GLN A 28 -13.71 -7.19 -12.95
N VAL A 29 -12.40 -6.98 -13.12
CA VAL A 29 -11.64 -7.58 -14.23
C VAL A 29 -10.86 -8.81 -13.78
N LEU A 30 -10.15 -8.73 -12.65
CA LEU A 30 -9.15 -9.74 -12.28
C LEU A 30 -9.73 -10.85 -11.40
N ASN A 31 -10.35 -10.46 -10.27
CA ASN A 31 -10.71 -11.40 -9.22
C ASN A 31 -11.89 -12.33 -9.59
N ASN A 32 -12.70 -11.94 -10.57
CA ASN A 32 -13.80 -12.76 -11.07
C ASN A 32 -13.38 -13.72 -12.20
N GLN A 33 -12.24 -13.49 -12.85
CA GLN A 33 -11.78 -14.25 -14.02
C GLN A 33 -10.60 -15.16 -13.72
N LEU A 34 -9.78 -14.82 -12.73
CA LEU A 34 -8.57 -15.55 -12.36
C LEU A 34 -8.76 -16.27 -11.01
N PRO A 35 -8.09 -17.41 -10.78
CA PRO A 35 -8.11 -18.10 -9.48
C PRO A 35 -7.31 -17.36 -8.39
N TYR A 36 -6.77 -16.19 -8.71
CA TYR A 36 -5.94 -15.36 -7.85
C TYR A 36 -6.72 -14.12 -7.41
N ARG A 37 -6.53 -13.70 -6.17
CA ARG A 37 -7.07 -12.43 -5.67
C ARG A 37 -5.96 -11.40 -5.70
N PHE A 38 -6.19 -10.27 -6.35
CA PHE A 38 -5.24 -9.17 -6.41
C PHE A 38 -5.73 -7.98 -5.58
N ALA A 39 -4.88 -7.50 -4.67
CA ALA A 39 -5.13 -6.32 -3.86
C ALA A 39 -4.38 -5.11 -4.44
N LEU A 40 -4.70 -4.75 -5.69
CA LEU A 40 -4.00 -3.69 -6.44
C LEU A 40 -4.10 -2.30 -5.80
N PHE A 41 -5.16 -2.06 -5.02
CA PHE A 41 -5.31 -0.83 -4.26
C PHE A 41 -4.18 -0.58 -3.25
N LEU A 42 -3.40 -1.62 -2.89
CA LEU A 42 -2.21 -1.47 -2.06
C LEU A 42 -1.10 -0.67 -2.75
N ILE A 43 -1.04 -0.61 -4.09
CA ILE A 43 -0.02 0.14 -4.84
C ILE A 43 0.05 1.62 -4.40
N PRO A 44 -1.04 2.41 -4.55
CA PRO A 44 -1.03 3.82 -4.14
C PRO A 44 -0.91 4.00 -2.62
N LEU A 45 -1.36 3.05 -1.80
CA LEU A 45 -1.25 3.14 -0.34
C LEU A 45 0.19 2.88 0.14
N ILE A 46 0.88 1.89 -0.45
CA ILE A 46 2.29 1.62 -0.18
C ILE A 46 3.15 2.79 -0.65
N TRP A 47 2.86 3.34 -1.83
CA TRP A 47 3.50 4.57 -2.31
C TRP A 47 3.38 5.71 -1.29
N LEU A 48 2.15 6.00 -0.84
CA LEU A 48 1.89 7.06 0.13
C LEU A 48 2.63 6.80 1.44
N GLY A 49 2.69 5.54 1.89
CA GLY A 49 3.41 5.14 3.09
C GLY A 49 4.92 5.35 2.98
N LEU A 50 5.53 4.96 1.85
CA LEU A 50 6.95 5.19 1.58
C LEU A 50 7.30 6.66 1.39
N ARG A 51 6.35 7.50 0.95
CA ARG A 51 6.56 8.93 0.72
C ARG A 51 6.34 9.78 1.97
N GLN A 52 5.17 9.66 2.60
CA GLN A 52 4.72 10.52 3.71
C GLN A 52 4.77 9.82 5.08
N GLY A 53 5.01 8.51 5.11
CA GLY A 53 5.03 7.67 6.30
C GLY A 53 3.76 6.85 6.50
N ALA A 54 3.87 5.79 7.31
CA ALA A 54 2.78 4.85 7.57
C ALA A 54 1.47 5.49 8.06
N PRO A 55 1.45 6.51 8.96
CA PRO A 55 0.19 7.08 9.45
C PRO A 55 -0.69 7.65 8.34
N ALA A 56 -0.09 8.33 7.36
CA ALA A 56 -0.84 8.90 6.23
C ALA A 56 -1.45 7.79 5.36
N ALA A 57 -0.69 6.72 5.12
CA ALA A 57 -1.16 5.57 4.36
C ALA A 57 -2.31 4.83 5.04
N ILE A 58 -2.25 4.65 6.37
CA ILE A 58 -3.29 3.97 7.14
C ILE A 58 -4.59 4.78 7.12
N LEU A 59 -4.53 6.08 7.41
CA LEU A 59 -5.72 6.95 7.42
C LEU A 59 -6.39 7.00 6.03
N THR A 60 -5.56 7.18 4.99
CA THR A 60 -6.06 7.22 3.60
C THR A 60 -6.60 5.86 3.17
N GLY A 61 -5.91 4.78 3.55
CA GLY A 61 -6.31 3.41 3.27
C GLY A 61 -7.61 3.04 3.96
N ALA A 62 -7.81 3.44 5.21
CA ALA A 62 -9.04 3.19 5.94
C ALA A 62 -10.24 3.83 5.23
N LEU A 63 -10.11 5.10 4.80
CA LEU A 63 -11.15 5.78 4.02
C LEU A 63 -11.41 5.09 2.68
N ALA A 64 -10.36 4.74 1.93
CA ALA A 64 -10.50 4.08 0.63
C ALA A 64 -11.20 2.73 0.78
N VAL A 65 -10.78 1.92 1.74
CA VAL A 65 -11.21 0.54 1.90
C VAL A 65 -12.59 0.43 2.56
N LEU A 66 -13.00 1.42 3.37
CA LEU A 66 -14.41 1.58 3.76
C LEU A 66 -15.30 1.87 2.55
N GLY A 67 -14.86 2.75 1.64
CA GLY A 67 -15.56 3.00 0.37
C GLY A 67 -15.67 1.74 -0.47
N VAL A 68 -14.57 0.98 -0.61
CA VAL A 68 -14.58 -0.31 -1.33
C VAL A 68 -15.55 -1.30 -0.68
N GLY A 69 -15.47 -1.52 0.63
CA GLY A 69 -16.34 -2.49 1.31
C GLY A 69 -17.83 -2.13 1.21
N TRP A 70 -18.16 -0.84 1.27
CA TRP A 70 -19.54 -0.37 1.16
C TRP A 70 -20.10 -0.46 -0.26
N PHE A 71 -19.36 0.03 -1.26
CA PHE A 71 -19.87 0.13 -2.64
C PHE A 71 -19.61 -1.12 -3.48
N ILE A 72 -18.45 -1.75 -3.32
CA ILE A 72 -18.03 -2.90 -4.12
C ILE A 72 -18.32 -4.20 -3.37
N GLY A 73 -17.98 -4.23 -2.08
CA GLY A 73 -18.21 -5.39 -1.22
C GLY A 73 -19.68 -5.63 -0.85
N GLN A 74 -20.52 -4.58 -0.94
CA GLN A 74 -21.93 -4.58 -0.50
C GLN A 74 -22.10 -5.02 0.97
N GLU A 75 -21.09 -4.76 1.80
CA GLU A 75 -21.05 -5.15 3.21
C GLU A 75 -21.62 -4.00 4.07
N HIS A 76 -22.91 -4.07 4.37
CA HIS A 76 -23.61 -3.02 5.13
C HIS A 76 -23.53 -3.19 6.65
N GLN A 77 -22.99 -4.31 7.12
CA GLN A 77 -22.78 -4.56 8.55
C GLN A 77 -21.41 -4.05 9.00
N TRP A 78 -21.38 -3.31 10.11
CA TRP A 78 -20.15 -2.70 10.63
C TRP A 78 -19.06 -3.72 10.99
N LEU A 79 -19.41 -4.83 11.63
CA LEU A 79 -18.42 -5.80 12.11
C LEU A 79 -17.69 -6.51 10.94
N PRO A 80 -18.37 -7.11 9.95
CA PRO A 80 -17.72 -7.67 8.76
C PRO A 80 -16.92 -6.61 7.98
N LEU A 81 -17.45 -5.40 7.84
CA LEU A 81 -16.77 -4.29 7.17
C LEU A 81 -15.43 -3.98 7.87
N ILE A 82 -15.43 -3.84 9.20
CA ILE A 82 -14.21 -3.56 9.96
C ILE A 82 -13.21 -4.72 9.83
N LEU A 83 -13.65 -5.96 10.03
CA LEU A 83 -12.74 -7.11 10.07
C LEU A 83 -12.16 -7.49 8.71
N ARG A 84 -12.95 -7.42 7.63
CA ARG A 84 -12.51 -7.82 6.27
C ARG A 84 -11.76 -6.71 5.54
N TYR A 85 -12.04 -5.45 5.86
CA TYR A 85 -11.56 -4.31 5.10
C TYR A 85 -10.64 -3.41 5.93
N LEU A 86 -11.10 -2.92 7.09
CA LEU A 86 -10.34 -1.93 7.87
C LEU A 86 -9.12 -2.54 8.58
N VAL A 87 -9.28 -3.67 9.29
CA VAL A 87 -8.19 -4.32 10.03
C VAL A 87 -7.02 -4.70 9.12
N PRO A 88 -7.22 -5.29 7.92
CA PRO A 88 -6.12 -5.65 7.03
C PRO A 88 -5.28 -4.46 6.56
N VAL A 89 -5.86 -3.26 6.43
CA VAL A 89 -5.15 -2.03 6.07
C VAL A 89 -4.09 -1.65 7.11
N MET A 90 -4.22 -2.12 8.36
CA MET A 90 -3.21 -1.90 9.39
C MET A 90 -1.85 -2.56 9.07
N SER A 91 -1.81 -3.51 8.13
CA SER A 91 -0.54 -4.02 7.58
C SER A 91 0.40 -2.91 7.08
N LEU A 92 -0.14 -1.76 6.64
CA LEU A 92 0.63 -0.60 6.19
C LEU A 92 1.52 0.01 7.28
N VAL A 93 1.28 -0.28 8.58
CA VAL A 93 2.18 0.12 9.68
C VAL A 93 3.62 -0.32 9.40
N LEU A 94 3.81 -1.48 8.77
CA LEU A 94 5.11 -2.08 8.49
C LEU A 94 5.96 -1.22 7.54
N LEU A 95 5.34 -0.35 6.73
CA LEU A 95 6.06 0.59 5.88
C LEU A 95 6.91 1.59 6.68
N GLY A 96 6.53 1.85 7.94
CA GLY A 96 7.31 2.70 8.84
C GLY A 96 8.77 2.22 9.02
N LEU A 97 8.99 0.91 8.96
CA LEU A 97 10.32 0.29 9.07
C LEU A 97 11.21 0.60 7.86
N PHE A 98 10.60 0.71 6.67
CA PHE A 98 11.32 0.85 5.40
C PHE A 98 11.38 2.29 4.88
N THR A 99 10.47 3.16 5.31
CA THR A 99 10.33 4.53 4.80
C THR A 99 11.65 5.32 4.88
N LYS A 100 12.27 5.35 6.07
CA LYS A 100 13.53 6.08 6.30
C LYS A 100 14.67 5.54 5.43
N ASN A 101 14.82 4.22 5.38
CA ASN A 101 15.89 3.56 4.65
C ASN A 101 15.72 3.73 3.13
N THR A 102 14.50 3.62 2.64
CA THR A 102 14.16 3.82 1.22
C THR A 102 14.50 5.23 0.78
N GLN A 103 14.09 6.25 1.53
CA GLN A 103 14.35 7.65 1.15
C GLN A 103 15.84 8.00 1.20
N LYS A 104 16.58 7.51 2.21
CA LYS A 104 18.04 7.74 2.32
C LYS A 104 18.82 7.04 1.21
N THR A 105 18.51 5.78 0.94
CA THR A 105 19.20 5.00 -0.11
C THR A 105 18.88 5.54 -1.50
N LEU A 106 17.65 6.01 -1.73
CA LEU A 106 17.23 6.63 -2.98
C LEU A 106 17.88 8.00 -3.19
N ASN A 107 17.99 8.83 -2.13
CA ASN A 107 18.74 10.08 -2.20
C ASN A 107 20.20 9.86 -2.62
N ASN A 108 20.83 8.80 -2.11
CA ASN A 108 22.21 8.45 -2.43
C ASN A 108 22.34 7.64 -3.73
N ARG A 109 21.28 7.51 -4.53
CA ARG A 109 21.22 6.74 -5.80
C ARG A 109 21.70 5.27 -5.65
N ARG A 110 21.57 4.68 -4.47
CA ARG A 110 21.94 3.27 -4.19
C ARG A 110 20.81 2.32 -4.56
N TYR A 111 20.54 2.20 -5.86
CA TYR A 111 19.33 1.55 -6.39
C TYR A 111 19.16 0.08 -5.98
N SER A 112 20.24 -0.69 -5.85
CA SER A 112 20.15 -2.08 -5.36
C SER A 112 19.48 -2.16 -3.98
N SER A 113 19.82 -1.25 -3.07
CA SER A 113 19.22 -1.18 -1.73
C SER A 113 17.80 -0.61 -1.78
N VAL A 114 17.54 0.33 -2.70
CA VAL A 114 16.18 0.89 -2.90
C VAL A 114 15.21 -0.21 -3.34
N TYR A 115 15.57 -0.99 -4.36
CA TYR A 115 14.70 -2.05 -4.87
C TYR A 115 14.45 -3.11 -3.81
N LEU A 116 15.49 -3.51 -3.08
CA LEU A 116 15.35 -4.46 -1.99
C LEU A 116 14.39 -3.94 -0.92
N ASN A 117 14.55 -2.69 -0.46
CA ASN A 117 13.65 -2.09 0.54
C ASN A 117 12.20 -2.00 0.04
N ILE A 118 11.97 -1.58 -1.21
CA ILE A 118 10.63 -1.43 -1.78
C ILE A 118 9.96 -2.80 -1.95
N ILE A 119 10.66 -3.78 -2.52
CA ILE A 119 10.12 -5.12 -2.78
C ILE A 119 9.84 -5.84 -1.47
N THR A 120 10.78 -5.80 -0.51
CA THR A 120 10.58 -6.43 0.82
C THR A 120 9.41 -5.80 1.56
N ALA A 121 9.31 -4.47 1.58
CA ALA A 121 8.17 -3.78 2.17
C ALA A 121 6.84 -4.19 1.51
N SER A 122 6.82 -4.26 0.18
CA SER A 122 5.61 -4.59 -0.59
C SER A 122 5.15 -6.02 -0.37
N ILE A 123 6.07 -6.99 -0.36
CA ILE A 123 5.79 -8.39 -0.06
C ILE A 123 5.30 -8.54 1.39
N LEU A 124 6.01 -7.94 2.35
CA LEU A 124 5.69 -8.07 3.77
C LEU A 124 4.31 -7.47 4.09
N VAL A 125 4.02 -6.27 3.58
CA VAL A 125 2.68 -5.66 3.69
C VAL A 125 1.62 -6.55 3.05
N SER A 126 1.88 -7.08 1.85
CA SER A 126 0.91 -7.95 1.16
C SER A 126 0.63 -9.20 1.97
N VAL A 127 1.66 -9.93 2.42
CA VAL A 127 1.48 -11.16 3.22
C VAL A 127 0.65 -10.88 4.48
N VAL A 128 0.99 -9.84 5.24
CA VAL A 128 0.23 -9.50 6.46
C VAL A 128 -1.19 -9.04 6.13
N TYR A 129 -1.39 -8.29 5.04
CA TYR A 129 -2.71 -7.90 4.57
C TYR A 129 -3.60 -9.14 4.30
N TYR A 130 -3.13 -10.09 3.51
CA TYR A 130 -3.92 -11.29 3.17
C TYR A 130 -4.18 -12.18 4.38
N LEU A 131 -3.20 -12.32 5.29
CA LEU A 131 -3.42 -13.06 6.55
C LEU A 131 -4.51 -12.40 7.38
N LEU A 132 -4.49 -11.08 7.54
CA LEU A 132 -5.54 -10.38 8.28
C LEU A 132 -6.91 -10.45 7.56
N ALA A 133 -6.93 -10.30 6.24
CA ALA A 133 -8.18 -10.25 5.46
C ALA A 133 -8.89 -11.60 5.37
N PHE A 134 -8.14 -12.70 5.26
CA PHE A 134 -8.71 -14.03 4.99
C PHE A 134 -8.56 -15.02 6.14
N LEU A 135 -7.57 -14.87 7.03
CA LEU A 135 -7.47 -15.73 8.20
C LEU A 135 -8.21 -15.13 9.39
N LEU A 136 -7.85 -13.91 9.79
CA LEU A 136 -8.42 -13.30 10.99
C LEU A 136 -9.91 -13.02 10.83
N ALA A 137 -10.33 -12.42 9.72
CA ALA A 137 -11.73 -12.12 9.47
C ALA A 137 -12.60 -13.38 9.37
N SER A 138 -12.14 -14.42 8.67
CA SER A 138 -12.90 -15.68 8.53
C SER A 138 -13.02 -16.43 9.87
N TYR A 139 -11.96 -16.44 10.67
CA TYR A 139 -11.98 -17.04 12.01
C TYR A 139 -12.96 -16.35 12.95
N LEU A 140 -12.94 -15.01 13.01
CA LEU A 140 -13.79 -14.24 13.91
C LEU A 140 -15.26 -14.19 13.47
N LEU A 141 -15.53 -14.20 12.16
CA LEU A 141 -16.89 -14.18 11.62
C LEU A 141 -17.50 -15.58 11.47
N GLN A 142 -16.75 -16.64 11.83
CA GLN A 142 -17.15 -18.05 11.61
C GLN A 142 -17.62 -18.31 10.17
N ALA A 143 -17.07 -17.54 9.23
CA ALA A 143 -17.45 -17.62 7.82
C ALA A 143 -16.63 -18.71 7.13
N SER A 144 -17.23 -19.38 6.15
CA SER A 144 -16.50 -20.33 5.31
C SER A 144 -15.34 -19.61 4.63
N ASN A 145 -14.12 -20.13 4.85
CA ASN A 145 -12.94 -19.49 4.33
C ASN A 145 -12.81 -19.83 2.84
N GLN A 146 -13.36 -18.99 1.98
CA GLN A 146 -13.30 -19.16 0.52
C GLN A 146 -11.86 -19.16 -0.02
N PHE A 147 -10.88 -18.75 0.79
CA PHE A 147 -9.48 -18.63 0.40
C PHE A 147 -8.56 -19.16 1.51
N SER A 148 -8.33 -20.48 1.48
CA SER A 148 -7.57 -21.20 2.52
C SER A 148 -6.06 -20.96 2.43
N LEU A 149 -5.39 -20.93 3.59
CA LEU A 149 -3.92 -20.92 3.70
C LEU A 149 -3.25 -22.16 3.09
N THR A 150 -3.96 -23.29 3.05
CA THR A 150 -3.45 -24.52 2.46
C THR A 150 -3.43 -24.47 0.94
N SER A 151 -4.12 -23.49 0.33
CA SER A 151 -4.15 -23.33 -1.11
C SER A 151 -2.90 -22.61 -1.60
N LEU A 152 -2.28 -23.16 -2.64
CA LEU A 152 -1.19 -22.52 -3.35
C LEU A 152 -1.61 -21.16 -3.94
N ASN A 153 -2.88 -21.01 -4.34
CA ASN A 153 -3.41 -19.76 -4.89
C ASN A 153 -3.36 -18.62 -3.86
N PHE A 154 -3.48 -18.92 -2.57
CA PHE A 154 -3.33 -17.94 -1.50
C PHE A 154 -1.94 -17.31 -1.53
N TRP A 155 -0.91 -18.16 -1.48
CA TRP A 155 0.48 -17.71 -1.47
C TRP A 155 0.88 -17.02 -2.77
N LEU A 156 0.43 -17.53 -3.93
CA LEU A 156 0.64 -16.84 -5.21
C LEU A 156 -0.01 -15.47 -5.24
N SER A 157 -1.24 -15.33 -4.73
CA SER A 157 -1.93 -14.04 -4.69
C SER A 157 -1.18 -13.02 -3.84
N CYS A 158 -0.71 -13.44 -2.66
CA CYS A 158 0.12 -12.62 -1.78
C CYS A 158 1.42 -12.18 -2.48
N LEU A 159 2.17 -13.14 -3.04
CA LEU A 159 3.47 -12.90 -3.65
C LEU A 159 3.35 -12.07 -4.93
N LEU A 160 2.42 -12.40 -5.82
CA LEU A 160 2.20 -11.64 -7.06
C LEU A 160 1.75 -10.21 -6.75
N THR A 161 0.84 -10.01 -5.79
CA THR A 161 0.45 -8.65 -5.36
C THR A 161 1.67 -7.88 -4.88
N GLY A 162 2.50 -8.49 -4.02
CA GLY A 162 3.73 -7.89 -3.49
C GLY A 162 4.81 -7.59 -4.54
N LEU A 163 4.97 -8.48 -5.53
CA LEU A 163 5.92 -8.31 -6.63
C LEU A 163 5.47 -7.25 -7.63
N ILE A 164 4.17 -7.22 -7.98
CA ILE A 164 3.60 -6.21 -8.87
C ILE A 164 3.72 -4.83 -8.22
N THR A 165 3.29 -4.69 -6.95
CA THR A 165 3.45 -3.45 -6.18
C THR A 165 4.92 -3.03 -6.09
N GLY A 166 5.79 -3.94 -5.64
CA GLY A 166 7.22 -3.67 -5.50
C GLY A 166 7.90 -3.29 -6.81
N GLY A 167 7.55 -3.96 -7.91
CA GLY A 167 8.07 -3.70 -9.25
C GLY A 167 7.67 -2.33 -9.77
N ILE A 168 6.37 -1.99 -9.71
CA ILE A 168 5.85 -0.68 -10.13
C ILE A 168 6.53 0.44 -9.34
N LEU A 169 6.60 0.31 -8.01
CA LEU A 169 7.22 1.31 -7.16
C LEU A 169 8.73 1.41 -7.36
N SER A 170 9.42 0.31 -7.67
CA SER A 170 10.85 0.30 -8.01
C SER A 170 11.13 1.01 -9.33
N ILE A 171 10.30 0.78 -10.35
CA ILE A 171 10.38 1.49 -11.64
C ILE A 171 10.16 2.99 -11.40
N MET A 172 9.13 3.34 -10.64
CA MET A 172 8.84 4.73 -10.28
C MET A 172 10.00 5.37 -9.48
N ALA A 173 10.64 4.63 -8.57
CA ALA A 173 11.82 5.10 -7.84
C ALA A 173 12.98 5.45 -8.77
N ARG A 174 13.15 4.69 -9.84
CA ARG A 174 14.23 4.89 -10.81
C ARG A 174 13.94 6.07 -11.74
N LEU A 175 12.73 6.12 -12.31
CA LEU A 175 12.36 7.13 -13.32
C LEU A 175 12.05 8.49 -12.70
N TRP A 176 11.34 8.49 -11.55
CA TRP A 176 10.88 9.72 -10.91
C TRP A 176 11.11 9.68 -9.38
N PRO A 177 12.37 9.80 -8.91
CA PRO A 177 12.71 9.78 -7.48
C PRO A 177 11.92 10.81 -6.64
N LYS A 178 11.58 11.96 -7.25
CA LYS A 178 10.79 13.06 -6.65
C LYS A 178 9.35 12.64 -6.28
N LEU A 179 8.84 11.52 -6.84
CA LEU A 179 7.56 10.94 -6.44
C LEU A 179 7.65 10.11 -5.15
N ILE A 180 8.81 9.59 -4.79
CA ILE A 180 9.01 8.83 -3.55
C ILE A 180 9.59 9.70 -2.44
N ILE A 181 10.49 10.63 -2.77
CA ILE A 181 11.06 11.58 -1.81
C ILE A 181 10.22 12.86 -1.84
N PRO A 182 9.48 13.20 -0.77
CA PRO A 182 8.80 14.49 -0.73
C PRO A 182 9.82 15.63 -0.60
N PRO A 183 9.52 16.82 -1.14
CA PRO A 183 10.47 17.95 -1.15
C PRO A 183 10.91 18.41 0.25
N HIS A 184 10.12 18.09 1.29
CA HIS A 184 10.45 18.38 2.70
C HIS A 184 10.36 17.10 3.52
N SER A 185 11.19 16.12 3.16
CA SER A 185 11.30 14.87 3.91
C SER A 185 11.76 15.11 5.35
N ARG A 186 11.17 14.37 6.30
CA ARG A 186 11.61 14.32 7.70
C ARG A 186 12.87 13.46 7.89
N TYR A 187 13.21 12.65 6.90
CA TYR A 187 14.24 11.62 6.99
C TYR A 187 15.57 12.03 6.36
N LEU A 188 15.59 13.14 5.63
CA LEU A 188 16.75 13.74 5.00
C LEU A 188 17.10 15.07 5.68
N SER A 189 18.40 15.36 5.77
CA SER A 189 18.89 16.64 6.29
C SER A 189 18.61 17.81 5.32
N ARG A 190 18.72 19.05 5.81
CA ARG A 190 18.57 20.25 4.97
C ARG A 190 19.58 20.28 3.81
N LYS A 191 20.80 19.79 4.03
CA LYS A 191 21.86 19.72 2.99
C LYS A 191 21.52 18.67 1.92
N GLU A 192 20.99 17.51 2.31
CA GLU A 192 20.58 16.44 1.39
C GLU A 192 19.31 16.79 0.60
N THR A 193 18.43 17.62 1.16
CA THR A 193 17.20 18.06 0.47
C THR A 193 17.45 19.19 -0.52
N SER A 194 18.42 20.08 -0.27
CA SER A 194 18.75 21.16 -1.21
C SER A 194 19.41 20.66 -2.51
N SER A 195 20.22 19.60 -2.46
CA SER A 195 20.80 19.02 -3.68
C SER A 195 19.74 18.39 -4.59
N LEU A 196 18.68 17.82 -4.03
CA LEU A 196 17.58 17.23 -4.81
C LEU A 196 16.65 18.24 -5.50
N LEU A 197 16.63 19.49 -5.01
CA LEU A 197 15.76 20.55 -5.54
C LEU A 197 16.45 21.42 -6.58
N ASN A 198 17.78 21.43 -6.57
CA ASN A 198 18.61 22.18 -7.52
C ASN A 198 19.09 21.34 -8.72
N ASP A 199 18.91 20.01 -8.66
CA ASP A 199 19.01 19.06 -9.79
C ASP A 199 17.63 18.86 -10.47
#